data_AF-X0UHA5-F1
#
_entry.id   AF-X0UHA5-F1
#
_cell.length_a   1.000
_cell.length_b   1.000
_cell.length_c   1.000
_cell.angle_alpha   90.00
_cell.angle_beta   90.00
_cell.angle_gamma   90.00
#
_symmetry.space_group_name_H-M   'P 1'
#
loop_
_entity.id
_entity.type
_entity.pdbx_description
1 polymer ?
#
loop_
_entity_poly.entity_id
_entity_poly.type
_entity_poly.pdbx_seq_one_letter_code
_entity_poly.pdbx_strand_id
1 'polypeptide(L)'
;MDEVWGTKEEAFQMVDDRVRDKRMPNQKLLTTTLDDPTSWMHQIFVEKYDPKFMEIIYANSYSNIANLPTGYIERKKQLLSSKLFQRMIMAKWVSLEGENIYYNFDRNTHVLDIAEFDPNLQVHWWHDFNIGEGKPMSSCCCQIGRYEINGKRERALIVFDEIILSSADTNDAILEYEAKPWWNSKLKGSNTIISGDSSGRARDTRSKKTDYSILRTAGYHKQNVPGANPPIRTRHNTVNAILKNHRGFSRVFIHPRCKTLI
;
A
#
# COMPACT_ATOMS: atom_id res chain seq x y z
N MET A 1 14.21 23.30 9.17
CA MET A 1 13.96 21.84 9.26
C MET A 1 13.15 21.44 8.06
N ASP A 2 13.45 20.28 7.50
CA ASP A 2 12.72 19.72 6.37
C ASP A 2 11.96 18.46 6.79
N GLU A 3 10.86 18.18 6.10
CA GLU A 3 9.92 17.08 6.37
C GLU A 3 9.59 16.89 7.86
N VAL A 4 9.21 17.99 8.53
CA VAL A 4 8.97 18.06 9.98
C VAL A 4 7.95 17.02 10.47
N TRP A 5 7.00 16.61 9.63
CA TRP A 5 6.03 15.57 9.98
C TRP A 5 6.64 14.20 10.25
N GLY A 6 7.83 13.93 9.72
CA GLY A 6 8.60 12.71 10.02
C GLY A 6 9.35 12.78 11.35
N THR A 7 9.30 13.92 12.06
CA THR A 7 10.03 14.14 13.31
C THR A 7 9.12 13.99 14.53
N LYS A 8 9.71 13.58 15.66
CA LYS A 8 9.02 13.54 16.95
C LYS A 8 8.90 14.94 17.54
N GLU A 9 7.80 15.22 18.22
CA GLU A 9 7.52 16.51 18.87
C GLU A 9 8.63 16.92 19.83
N GLU A 10 9.17 15.98 20.62
CA GLU A 10 10.21 16.28 21.61
C GLU A 10 11.51 16.73 20.93
N ALA A 11 11.83 16.16 19.78
CA ALA A 11 13.01 16.56 19.00
C ALA A 11 12.82 17.96 18.40
N PHE A 12 11.60 18.28 17.96
CA PHE A 12 11.25 19.62 17.50
C PHE A 12 11.39 20.65 18.64
N GLN A 13 10.82 20.37 19.81
CA GLN A 13 10.88 21.27 20.97
C GLN A 13 12.31 21.49 21.46
N MET A 14 13.13 20.44 21.49
CA MET A 14 14.54 20.56 21.86
C MET A 14 15.32 21.55 20.97
N VAL A 15 15.02 21.59 19.67
CA VAL A 15 15.65 22.56 18.79
C VAL A 15 15.06 23.95 18.99
N ASP A 16 13.74 24.04 19.17
CA ASP A 16 13.04 25.29 19.43
C ASP A 16 13.64 26.06 20.60
N ASP A 17 13.89 25.37 21.72
CA ASP A 17 14.49 25.94 22.93
C ASP A 17 15.93 26.46 22.75
N ARG A 18 16.58 26.09 21.64
CA ARG A 18 17.98 26.49 21.35
C ARG A 18 18.07 27.69 20.43
N VAL A 19 16.97 28.09 19.79
CA VAL A 19 16.96 29.18 18.81
C VAL A 19 16.69 30.52 19.52
N ARG A 20 17.73 31.33 19.69
CA ARG A 20 17.70 32.57 20.50
C ARG A 20 18.62 33.68 19.98
N ASP A 21 18.95 33.67 18.68
CA ASP A 21 19.88 34.65 18.11
C ASP A 21 19.18 35.97 17.82
N LYS A 22 19.45 37.00 18.63
CA LYS A 22 18.83 38.33 18.50
C LYS A 22 19.11 39.05 17.18
N ARG A 23 20.10 38.61 16.40
CA ARG A 23 20.47 39.24 15.11
C ARG A 23 19.55 38.85 13.97
N MET A 24 18.80 37.75 14.11
CA MET A 24 17.91 37.25 13.06
C MET A 24 16.45 37.48 13.45
N PRO A 25 15.66 38.25 12.70
CA PRO A 25 14.23 38.39 12.99
C PRO A 25 13.49 37.06 12.76
N ASN A 26 13.91 36.28 11.75
CA ASN A 26 13.37 34.97 11.45
C ASN A 26 14.28 33.89 12.04
N GLN A 27 13.79 33.27 13.10
CA GLN A 27 14.53 32.27 13.87
C GLN A 27 14.50 30.87 13.24
N LYS A 28 13.43 30.51 12.52
CA LYS A 28 13.20 29.15 12.00
C LYS A 28 12.58 29.20 10.60
N LEU A 29 12.98 28.23 9.77
CA LEU A 29 12.27 27.88 8.53
C LEU A 29 11.92 26.39 8.59
N LEU A 30 10.65 26.07 8.39
CA LEU A 30 10.12 24.71 8.46
C LEU A 30 9.43 24.38 7.14
N THR A 31 9.79 23.26 6.52
CA THR A 31 9.15 22.71 5.34
C THR A 31 8.60 21.33 5.68
N THR A 32 7.38 21.03 5.23
CA THR A 32 6.71 19.80 5.66
C THR A 32 5.52 19.47 4.76
N THR A 33 5.25 18.17 4.62
CA THR A 33 3.95 17.69 4.17
C THR A 33 2.96 17.69 5.34
N LEU A 34 1.69 18.04 5.11
CA LEU A 34 0.68 18.02 6.17
C LEU A 34 0.44 16.60 6.69
N ASP A 35 0.26 16.48 7.99
CA ASP A 35 -0.03 15.20 8.64
C ASP A 35 -1.50 15.05 9.04
N ASP A 36 -1.80 14.14 9.97
CA ASP A 36 -3.14 13.99 10.49
C ASP A 36 -3.55 15.21 11.33
N PRO A 37 -4.81 15.66 11.28
CA PRO A 37 -5.30 16.73 12.15
C PRO A 37 -5.16 16.43 13.65
N THR A 38 -5.00 15.16 14.04
CA THR A 38 -4.74 14.76 15.43
C THR A 38 -3.27 14.88 15.84
N SER A 39 -2.36 15.16 14.90
CA SER A 39 -0.92 15.25 15.16
C SER A 39 -0.54 16.51 15.96
N TRP A 40 0.61 16.44 16.65
CA TRP A 40 1.22 17.58 17.35
C TRP A 40 1.43 18.79 16.44
N MET A 41 1.71 18.56 15.15
CA MET A 41 1.88 19.64 14.18
C MET A 41 0.62 20.44 13.95
N HIS A 42 -0.54 19.78 13.90
CA HIS A 42 -1.81 20.49 13.77
C HIS A 42 -2.06 21.37 15.01
N GLN A 43 -1.76 20.84 16.19
CA GLN A 43 -1.89 21.60 17.44
C GLN A 43 -1.00 22.86 17.43
N ILE A 44 0.26 22.76 16.98
CA ILE A 44 1.17 23.91 16.96
C ILE A 44 0.82 24.91 15.85
N PHE A 45 0.62 24.44 14.62
CA PHE A 45 0.51 25.30 13.44
C PHE A 45 -0.93 25.71 13.10
N VAL A 46 -1.95 25.10 13.69
CA VAL A 46 -3.35 25.45 13.44
C VAL A 46 -4.01 25.92 14.72
N GLU A 47 -3.98 25.12 15.79
CA GLU A 47 -4.72 25.45 17.01
C GLU A 47 -4.04 26.55 17.84
N LYS A 48 -2.71 26.54 17.93
CA LYS A 48 -1.88 27.53 18.63
C LYS A 48 -1.29 28.59 17.70
N TYR A 49 -1.85 28.75 16.50
CA TYR A 49 -1.36 29.72 15.53
C TYR A 49 -1.43 31.15 16.09
N ASP A 50 -0.31 31.86 16.03
CA ASP A 50 -0.24 33.29 16.35
C ASP A 50 0.57 34.03 15.27
N PRO A 51 -0.05 34.94 14.50
CA PRO A 51 0.62 35.68 13.42
C PRO A 51 1.77 36.57 13.92
N LYS A 52 1.87 36.86 15.22
CA LYS A 52 3.01 37.58 15.80
C LYS A 52 4.29 36.75 15.82
N PHE A 53 4.17 35.43 15.91
CA PHE A 53 5.29 34.51 16.09
C PHE A 53 5.52 33.58 14.90
N MET A 54 4.51 33.40 14.05
CA MET A 54 4.59 32.47 12.92
C MET A 54 3.83 32.95 11.68
N GLU A 55 4.45 32.70 10.54
CA GLU A 55 3.82 32.80 9.22
C GLU A 55 3.67 31.40 8.64
N ILE A 56 2.50 31.11 8.05
CA ILE A 56 2.20 29.80 7.46
C ILE A 56 1.79 30.00 6.01
N ILE A 57 2.46 29.26 5.12
CA ILE A 57 2.19 29.27 3.69
C ILE A 57 1.71 27.89 3.27
N TYR A 58 0.45 27.78 2.88
CA TYR A 58 -0.11 26.55 2.31
C TYR A 58 0.19 26.49 0.80
N ALA A 59 1.30 25.85 0.45
CA ALA A 59 1.74 25.68 -0.93
C ALA A 59 1.10 24.44 -1.57
N ASN A 60 -0.10 24.60 -2.14
CA ASN A 60 -0.70 23.54 -2.95
C ASN A 60 0.05 23.38 -4.29
N SER A 61 0.01 22.20 -4.92
CA SER A 61 0.76 21.99 -6.16
C SER A 61 0.26 22.84 -7.34
N TYR A 62 -0.99 23.31 -7.30
CA TYR A 62 -1.54 24.18 -8.36
C TYR A 62 -0.90 25.56 -8.36
N SER A 63 -0.49 26.09 -7.21
CA SER A 63 0.23 27.38 -7.15
C SER A 63 1.64 27.30 -7.74
N ASN A 64 2.17 26.09 -7.98
CA ASN A 64 3.49 25.87 -8.56
C ASN A 64 3.44 25.28 -9.99
N ILE A 65 2.30 25.42 -10.69
CA ILE A 65 2.07 24.71 -11.96
C ILE A 65 3.11 25.02 -13.04
N ALA A 66 3.66 26.23 -13.07
CA ALA A 66 4.68 26.65 -14.03
C ALA A 66 5.99 25.85 -13.92
N ASN A 67 6.27 25.27 -12.75
CA ASN A 67 7.49 24.50 -12.48
C ASN A 67 7.24 22.98 -12.44
N LEU A 68 6.01 22.54 -12.73
CA LEU A 68 5.65 21.12 -12.72
C LEU A 68 5.75 20.51 -14.12
N PRO A 69 6.18 19.24 -14.23
CA PRO A 69 6.07 18.51 -15.48
C PRO A 69 4.64 18.48 -16.00
N THR A 70 4.47 18.57 -17.32
CA THR A 70 3.16 18.46 -17.98
C THR A 70 2.42 17.21 -17.52
N GLY A 71 1.17 17.38 -17.05
CA GLY A 71 0.34 16.29 -16.58
C GLY A 71 0.67 15.74 -15.19
N TYR A 72 1.58 16.38 -14.43
CA TYR A 72 1.94 15.94 -13.07
C TYR A 72 0.70 15.74 -12.16
N ILE A 73 -0.16 16.75 -12.09
CA ILE A 73 -1.35 16.72 -11.23
C ILE A 73 -2.33 15.64 -11.71
N GLU A 74 -2.54 15.50 -13.02
CA GLU A 74 -3.41 14.47 -13.59
C GLU A 74 -2.90 13.05 -13.29
N ARG A 75 -1.58 12.84 -13.35
CA ARG A 75 -0.95 11.59 -12.91
C ARG A 75 -1.20 11.36 -11.41
N LYS A 76 -1.08 12.39 -10.57
CA LYS A 76 -1.36 12.26 -9.13
C LYS A 76 -2.82 11.90 -8.85
N LYS A 77 -3.78 12.44 -9.61
CA LYS A 77 -5.20 12.04 -9.51
C LYS A 77 -5.42 10.55 -9.80
N GLN A 78 -4.60 9.94 -10.67
CA GLN A 78 -4.66 8.50 -10.97
C GLN A 78 -3.98 7.63 -9.91
N LEU A 79 -3.05 8.19 -9.14
CA LEU A 79 -2.21 7.44 -8.20
C LEU A 79 -2.64 7.56 -6.74
N LEU A 80 -3.30 8.65 -6.36
CA LEU A 80 -3.67 8.92 -4.97
C LEU A 80 -5.16 8.69 -4.76
N SER A 81 -5.56 8.25 -3.56
CA SER A 81 -6.95 8.31 -3.12
C SER A 81 -7.41 9.76 -2.97
N SER A 82 -8.72 10.00 -2.90
CA SER A 82 -9.22 11.38 -2.78
C SER A 82 -8.72 12.09 -1.53
N LYS A 83 -8.75 11.43 -0.36
CA LYS A 83 -8.23 12.01 0.88
C LYS A 83 -6.73 12.33 0.78
N LEU A 84 -5.94 11.40 0.22
CA LEU A 84 -4.50 11.59 0.07
C LEU A 84 -4.17 12.68 -0.96
N PHE A 85 -4.98 12.85 -2.01
CA PHE A 85 -4.85 13.96 -2.94
C PHE A 85 -5.11 15.31 -2.26
N GLN A 86 -6.14 15.42 -1.42
CA GLN A 86 -6.38 16.66 -0.65
C GLN A 86 -5.19 17.00 0.25
N ARG A 87 -4.61 16.01 0.91
CA ARG A 87 -3.43 16.21 1.78
C ARG A 87 -2.18 16.58 0.98
N MET A 88 -1.78 15.74 0.02
CA MET A 88 -0.49 15.84 -0.68
C MET A 88 -0.45 16.89 -1.79
N ILE A 89 -1.59 17.19 -2.43
CA ILE A 89 -1.66 18.08 -3.61
C ILE A 89 -2.36 19.38 -3.28
N MET A 90 -3.48 19.32 -2.55
CA MET A 90 -4.26 20.51 -2.18
C MET A 90 -3.75 21.18 -0.90
N ALA A 91 -2.76 20.61 -0.22
CA ALA A 91 -2.24 21.09 1.05
C ALA A 91 -3.35 21.33 2.09
N LYS A 92 -4.24 20.34 2.29
CA LYS A 92 -5.31 20.39 3.28
C LYS A 92 -5.11 19.41 4.42
N TRP A 93 -5.41 19.86 5.64
CA TRP A 93 -5.52 19.00 6.82
C TRP A 93 -6.75 18.09 6.68
N VAL A 94 -6.50 16.84 6.34
CA VAL A 94 -7.55 15.83 6.13
C VAL A 94 -7.12 14.57 6.85
N SER A 95 -7.96 14.04 7.75
CA SER A 95 -7.66 12.77 8.40
C SER A 95 -7.78 11.61 7.41
N LEU A 96 -6.72 10.80 7.34
CA LEU A 96 -6.70 9.57 6.56
C LEU A 96 -7.26 8.39 7.34
N GLU A 97 -7.27 8.51 8.67
CA GLU A 97 -7.83 7.54 9.58
C GLU A 97 -9.37 7.62 9.57
N GLY A 98 -9.97 6.48 9.88
CA GLY A 98 -11.40 6.23 9.99
C GLY A 98 -11.57 4.88 10.66
N GLU A 99 -12.80 4.45 10.93
CA GLU A 99 -13.07 3.15 11.59
C GLU A 99 -12.42 1.96 10.85
N ASN A 100 -12.21 2.09 9.54
CA ASN A 100 -11.63 1.05 8.68
C ASN A 100 -10.31 1.50 8.05
N ILE A 101 -9.28 0.64 8.13
CA ILE A 101 -7.97 0.83 7.49
C ILE A 101 -8.11 0.99 5.96
N TYR A 102 -8.97 0.18 5.35
CA TYR A 102 -9.29 0.21 3.92
C TYR A 102 -10.64 0.89 3.66
N TYR A 103 -10.75 2.16 4.04
CA TYR A 103 -11.99 2.95 3.93
C TYR A 103 -12.56 3.07 2.51
N ASN A 104 -11.76 2.83 1.47
CA ASN A 104 -12.23 2.85 0.08
C ASN A 104 -12.80 1.51 -0.41
N PHE A 105 -12.76 0.46 0.41
CA PHE A 105 -13.36 -0.82 0.04
C PHE A 105 -14.88 -0.73 0.06
N ASP A 106 -15.49 -1.35 -0.94
CA ASP A 106 -16.93 -1.42 -1.15
C ASP A 106 -17.24 -2.74 -1.87
N ARG A 107 -18.08 -3.58 -1.28
CA ARG A 107 -18.37 -4.92 -1.82
C ARG A 107 -19.06 -4.83 -3.17
N ASN A 108 -19.95 -3.86 -3.38
CA ASN A 108 -20.67 -3.71 -4.64
C ASN A 108 -19.76 -3.31 -5.81
N THR A 109 -18.66 -2.60 -5.52
CA THR A 109 -17.71 -2.16 -6.53
C THR A 109 -16.57 -3.16 -6.76
N HIS A 110 -16.06 -3.77 -5.69
CA HIS A 110 -14.82 -4.54 -5.74
C HIS A 110 -15.04 -6.05 -5.82
N VAL A 111 -16.19 -6.55 -5.40
CA VAL A 111 -16.49 -7.99 -5.37
C VAL A 111 -17.35 -8.33 -6.57
N LEU A 112 -16.75 -8.93 -7.61
CA LEU A 112 -17.40 -9.15 -8.89
C LEU A 112 -17.13 -10.55 -9.41
N ASP A 113 -18.15 -11.24 -9.93
CA ASP A 113 -18.00 -12.55 -10.55
C ASP A 113 -17.12 -12.53 -11.81
N ILE A 114 -16.93 -11.36 -12.43
CA ILE A 114 -16.02 -11.21 -13.58
C ILE A 114 -14.54 -11.33 -13.21
N ALA A 115 -14.21 -11.36 -11.91
CA ALA A 115 -12.84 -11.50 -11.41
C ALA A 115 -12.34 -12.95 -11.50
N GLU A 116 -12.48 -13.58 -12.67
CA GLU A 116 -12.11 -14.97 -12.94
C GLU A 116 -10.68 -15.10 -13.48
N PHE A 117 -10.15 -16.33 -13.40
CA PHE A 117 -8.84 -16.69 -13.95
C PHE A 117 -8.81 -16.61 -15.49
N ASP A 118 -7.84 -15.90 -16.04
CA ASP A 118 -7.52 -15.88 -17.47
C ASP A 118 -6.28 -16.76 -17.76
N PRO A 119 -6.41 -17.86 -18.53
CA PRO A 119 -5.29 -18.75 -18.83
C PRO A 119 -4.15 -18.11 -19.65
N ASN A 120 -4.36 -16.92 -20.21
CA ASN A 120 -3.35 -16.20 -20.99
C ASN A 120 -2.49 -15.25 -20.15
N LEU A 121 -2.83 -15.05 -18.87
CA LEU A 121 -2.11 -14.15 -17.97
C LEU A 121 -1.26 -14.93 -16.96
N GLN A 122 -0.15 -14.33 -16.55
CA GLN A 122 0.67 -14.88 -15.46
C GLN A 122 -0.09 -14.80 -14.13
N VAL A 123 0.07 -15.85 -13.32
CA VAL A 123 -0.43 -15.86 -11.96
C VAL A 123 0.59 -15.20 -11.04
N HIS A 124 0.11 -14.34 -10.17
CA HIS A 124 0.83 -13.84 -9.01
C HIS A 124 0.29 -14.58 -7.79
N TRP A 125 1.10 -15.44 -7.20
CA TRP A 125 0.75 -16.17 -5.99
C TRP A 125 1.39 -15.47 -4.79
N TRP A 126 0.56 -14.81 -3.99
CA TRP A 126 0.98 -13.96 -2.88
C TRP A 126 0.80 -14.70 -1.56
N HIS A 127 1.88 -14.87 -0.81
CA HIS A 127 1.88 -15.60 0.46
C HIS A 127 1.99 -14.67 1.67
N ASP A 128 1.28 -15.02 2.73
CA ASP A 128 1.52 -14.56 4.10
C ASP A 128 1.93 -15.79 4.93
N PHE A 129 3.24 -15.92 5.17
CA PHE A 129 3.82 -17.08 5.85
C PHE A 129 3.66 -16.94 7.38
N ASN A 130 2.42 -17.00 7.84
CA ASN A 130 2.13 -17.05 9.27
C ASN A 130 2.33 -18.47 9.81
N ILE A 131 3.27 -18.63 10.74
CA ILE A 131 3.61 -19.91 11.41
C ILE A 131 3.02 -19.95 12.85
N GLY A 132 2.20 -18.97 13.21
CA GLY A 132 1.61 -18.89 14.55
C GLY A 132 0.58 -19.98 14.79
N GLU A 133 0.58 -20.59 15.98
CA GLU A 133 -0.48 -21.50 16.40
C GLU A 133 -1.85 -20.80 16.31
N GLY A 134 -2.81 -21.41 15.63
CA GLY A 134 -4.13 -20.83 15.37
C GLY A 134 -4.17 -19.75 14.28
N LYS A 135 -3.05 -19.45 13.59
CA LYS A 135 -3.04 -18.58 12.41
C LYS A 135 -2.95 -19.43 11.14
N PRO A 136 -3.93 -19.33 10.23
CA PRO A 136 -3.85 -20.07 8.98
C PRO A 136 -2.70 -19.54 8.12
N MET A 137 -2.07 -20.44 7.37
CA MET A 137 -1.30 -20.01 6.21
C MET A 137 -2.30 -19.51 5.17
N SER A 138 -2.08 -18.29 4.69
CA SER A 138 -2.98 -17.66 3.73
C SER A 138 -2.22 -17.22 2.49
N SER A 139 -2.84 -17.41 1.34
CA SER A 139 -2.32 -16.89 0.09
C SER A 139 -3.44 -16.49 -0.85
N CYS A 140 -3.17 -15.47 -1.65
CA CYS A 140 -4.06 -15.00 -2.70
C CYS A 140 -3.47 -15.34 -4.07
N CYS A 141 -4.33 -15.80 -4.97
CA CYS A 141 -3.99 -16.02 -6.37
C CYS A 141 -4.54 -14.85 -7.19
N CYS A 142 -3.63 -14.12 -7.84
CA CYS A 142 -3.96 -12.88 -8.51
C CYS A 142 -3.45 -12.85 -9.96
N GLN A 143 -4.03 -11.99 -10.79
CA GLN A 143 -3.53 -11.68 -12.13
C GLN A 143 -3.50 -10.17 -12.34
N ILE A 144 -2.58 -9.70 -13.19
CA ILE A 144 -2.53 -8.31 -13.60
C ILE A 144 -2.79 -8.26 -15.11
N GLY A 145 -4.02 -7.89 -15.47
CA GLY A 145 -4.51 -7.80 -16.85
C GLY A 145 -4.96 -6.39 -17.22
N ARG A 146 -5.48 -6.23 -18.45
CA ARG A 146 -6.14 -5.01 -18.89
C ARG A 146 -7.65 -5.23 -18.97
N TYR A 147 -8.40 -4.52 -18.12
CA TYR A 147 -9.84 -4.66 -17.98
C TYR A 147 -10.53 -3.37 -18.38
N GLU A 148 -11.80 -3.47 -18.77
CA GLU A 148 -12.61 -2.29 -19.04
C GLU A 148 -12.99 -1.62 -17.72
N ILE A 149 -12.46 -0.41 -17.51
CA ILE A 149 -12.67 0.41 -16.33
C ILE A 149 -13.09 1.79 -16.84
N ASN A 150 -14.34 2.18 -16.57
CA ASN A 150 -14.91 3.47 -16.99
C ASN A 150 -14.73 3.74 -18.50
N GLY A 151 -15.06 2.74 -19.32
CA GLY A 151 -14.99 2.82 -20.80
C GLY A 151 -13.58 2.81 -21.37
N LYS A 152 -12.55 2.47 -20.58
CA LYS A 152 -11.14 2.37 -21.02
C LYS A 152 -10.51 1.07 -20.58
N ARG A 153 -9.66 0.49 -21.44
CA ARG A 153 -8.83 -0.67 -21.07
C ARG A 153 -7.64 -0.24 -20.22
N GLU A 154 -7.76 -0.39 -18.91
CA GLU A 154 -6.73 -0.04 -17.92
C GLU A 154 -6.18 -1.28 -17.21
N ARG A 155 -4.97 -1.18 -16.64
CA ARG A 155 -4.41 -2.27 -15.83
C ARG A 155 -5.17 -2.39 -14.52
N ALA A 156 -5.57 -3.61 -14.17
CA ALA A 156 -6.15 -3.93 -12.87
C ALA A 156 -5.53 -5.20 -12.27
N LEU A 157 -5.59 -5.28 -10.94
CA LEU A 157 -5.32 -6.47 -10.17
C LEU A 157 -6.62 -7.26 -10.02
N ILE A 158 -6.63 -8.50 -10.45
CA ILE A 158 -7.73 -9.44 -10.22
C ILE A 158 -7.28 -10.43 -9.16
N VAL A 159 -8.04 -10.57 -8.08
CA VAL A 159 -7.89 -11.67 -7.14
C VAL A 159 -8.96 -12.69 -7.47
N PHE A 160 -8.56 -13.83 -8.03
CA PHE A 160 -9.51 -14.81 -8.57
C PHE A 160 -9.68 -16.02 -7.66
N ASP A 161 -8.74 -16.28 -6.75
CA ASP A 161 -8.84 -17.37 -5.78
C ASP A 161 -8.04 -17.06 -4.51
N GLU A 162 -8.40 -17.75 -3.42
CA GLU A 162 -7.65 -17.75 -2.17
C GLU A 162 -7.35 -19.21 -1.74
N ILE A 163 -6.24 -19.37 -1.02
CA ILE A 163 -5.85 -20.63 -0.39
C ILE A 163 -5.63 -20.31 1.08
N ILE A 164 -6.47 -20.91 1.94
CA ILE A 164 -6.48 -20.71 3.38
C ILE A 164 -6.37 -22.08 4.02
N LEU A 165 -5.23 -22.35 4.67
CA LEU A 165 -4.93 -23.64 5.28
C LEU A 165 -4.64 -23.47 6.77
N SER A 166 -5.42 -24.15 7.61
CA SER A 166 -5.22 -24.18 9.05
C SER A 166 -4.10 -25.17 9.39
N SER A 167 -3.08 -24.74 10.12
CA SER A 167 -1.96 -25.59 10.57
C SER A 167 -1.29 -26.37 9.42
N ALA A 168 -0.76 -25.63 8.44
CA ALA A 168 -0.16 -26.18 7.24
C ALA A 168 1.25 -25.62 7.01
N ASP A 169 2.09 -26.37 6.30
CA ASP A 169 3.39 -25.91 5.85
C ASP A 169 3.38 -25.45 4.38
N THR A 170 4.53 -24.99 3.89
CA THR A 170 4.65 -24.51 2.51
C THR A 170 4.46 -25.61 1.46
N ASN A 171 4.71 -26.88 1.78
CA ASN A 171 4.43 -28.00 0.86
C ASN A 171 2.91 -28.23 0.73
N ASP A 172 2.16 -28.15 1.83
CA ASP A 172 0.70 -28.26 1.81
C ASP A 172 0.08 -27.15 0.93
N ALA A 173 0.59 -25.91 1.04
CA ALA A 173 0.15 -24.82 0.18
C ALA A 173 0.44 -25.07 -1.31
N ILE A 174 1.56 -25.71 -1.64
CA ILE A 174 1.89 -26.12 -3.02
C ILE A 174 0.91 -27.19 -3.51
N LEU A 175 0.63 -28.20 -2.69
CA LEU A 175 -0.31 -29.27 -3.05
C LEU A 175 -1.70 -28.70 -3.32
N GLU A 176 -2.19 -27.81 -2.44
CA GLU A 176 -3.48 -27.16 -2.61
C GLU A 176 -3.51 -26.28 -3.86
N TYR A 177 -2.44 -25.50 -4.13
CA TYR A 177 -2.31 -24.69 -5.34
C TYR A 177 -2.36 -25.52 -6.62
N GLU A 178 -1.67 -26.67 -6.64
CA GLU A 178 -1.61 -27.57 -7.80
C GLU A 178 -2.91 -28.40 -7.96
N ALA A 179 -3.71 -28.53 -6.91
CA ALA A 179 -5.01 -29.19 -6.94
C ALA A 179 -6.15 -28.30 -7.46
N LYS A 180 -5.93 -26.98 -7.57
CA LYS A 180 -6.97 -26.05 -8.02
C LYS A 180 -7.43 -26.35 -9.47
N PRO A 181 -8.74 -26.27 -9.79
CA PRO A 181 -9.24 -26.63 -11.12
C PRO A 181 -8.69 -25.80 -12.28
N TRP A 182 -8.33 -24.55 -12.03
CA TRP A 182 -7.72 -23.64 -13.01
C TRP A 182 -6.23 -23.90 -13.21
N TRP A 183 -5.61 -24.66 -12.31
CA TRP A 183 -4.18 -24.93 -12.36
C TRP A 183 -3.84 -25.95 -13.45
N ASN A 184 -2.70 -25.75 -14.10
CA ASN A 184 -2.09 -26.76 -14.96
C ASN A 184 -0.56 -26.62 -14.96
N SER A 185 0.13 -27.64 -15.47
CA SER A 185 1.61 -27.70 -15.44
C SER A 185 2.31 -26.53 -16.15
N LYS A 186 1.65 -25.85 -17.09
CA LYS A 186 2.22 -24.66 -17.75
C LYS A 186 2.35 -23.46 -16.81
N LEU A 187 1.64 -23.44 -15.69
CA LEU A 187 1.74 -22.38 -14.68
C LEU A 187 2.99 -22.53 -13.81
N LYS A 188 3.68 -23.68 -13.80
CA LYS A 188 4.98 -23.82 -13.11
C LYS A 188 6.05 -22.93 -13.76
N GLY A 189 7.18 -22.76 -13.05
CA GLY A 189 8.31 -22.00 -13.58
C GLY A 189 8.04 -20.50 -13.60
N SER A 190 8.08 -19.91 -14.80
CA SER A 190 8.03 -18.45 -14.97
C SER A 190 6.62 -17.87 -15.12
N ASN A 191 5.60 -18.72 -15.23
CA ASN A 191 4.20 -18.31 -15.39
C ASN A 191 3.47 -18.10 -14.06
N THR A 192 4.07 -18.54 -12.95
CA THR A 192 3.67 -18.16 -11.59
C THR A 192 4.78 -17.30 -10.97
N ILE A 193 4.41 -16.10 -10.54
CA ILE A 193 5.27 -15.17 -9.82
C ILE A 193 4.92 -15.28 -8.33
N ILE A 194 5.88 -15.75 -7.53
CA ILE A 194 5.74 -15.79 -6.09
C ILE A 194 6.02 -14.41 -5.52
N SER A 195 5.11 -13.91 -4.70
CA SER A 195 5.31 -12.71 -3.88
C SER A 195 4.89 -13.01 -2.45
N GLY A 196 5.31 -12.17 -1.51
CA GLY A 196 4.96 -12.35 -0.11
C GLY A 196 5.75 -11.40 0.77
N ASP A 197 5.56 -11.52 2.06
CA ASP A 197 6.27 -10.72 3.04
C ASP A 197 7.75 -11.14 3.17
N SER A 198 8.59 -10.22 3.63
CA SER A 198 10.03 -10.48 3.76
C SER A 198 10.38 -11.50 4.85
N SER A 199 9.46 -11.83 5.76
CA SER A 199 9.72 -12.73 6.90
C SER A 199 9.81 -14.20 6.49
N GLY A 200 9.19 -14.63 5.38
CA GLY A 200 9.37 -15.98 4.80
C GLY A 200 10.80 -16.30 4.34
N ARG A 201 11.74 -15.35 4.45
CA ARG A 201 13.19 -15.57 4.30
C ARG A 201 13.88 -16.00 5.59
N ALA A 202 13.23 -15.86 6.74
CA ALA A 202 13.74 -16.40 7.98
C ALA A 202 13.83 -17.93 7.85
N ARG A 203 14.90 -18.51 8.40
CA ARG A 203 14.97 -19.97 8.52
C ARG A 203 14.00 -20.41 9.60
N ASP A 204 13.27 -21.48 9.34
CA ASP A 204 12.53 -22.14 10.39
C ASP A 204 13.54 -22.65 11.45
N THR A 205 13.19 -22.53 12.73
CA THR A 205 13.99 -23.11 13.82
C THR A 205 14.07 -24.64 13.71
N ARG A 206 13.11 -25.27 13.01
CA ARG A 206 13.02 -26.73 12.82
C ARG A 206 13.65 -27.22 11.52
N SER A 207 13.80 -26.36 10.50
CA SER A 207 14.37 -26.73 9.21
C SER A 207 15.35 -25.65 8.69
N LYS A 208 16.52 -26.05 8.17
CA LYS A 208 17.49 -25.09 7.59
C LYS A 208 17.01 -24.43 6.28
N LYS A 209 15.76 -24.68 5.86
CA LYS A 209 15.15 -24.18 4.63
C LYS A 209 14.23 -23.00 4.95
N THR A 210 14.02 -22.16 3.95
CA THR A 210 13.06 -21.04 4.01
C THR A 210 11.87 -21.39 3.15
N ASP A 211 10.70 -20.80 3.38
CA ASP A 211 9.52 -21.08 2.56
C ASP A 211 9.76 -20.79 1.08
N TYR A 212 10.46 -19.68 0.81
CA TYR A 212 10.89 -19.35 -0.54
C TYR A 212 11.87 -20.37 -1.14
N SER A 213 12.71 -21.05 -0.34
CA SER A 213 13.56 -22.12 -0.89
C SER A 213 12.77 -23.39 -1.21
N ILE A 214 11.74 -23.71 -0.41
CA ILE A 214 10.81 -24.82 -0.69
C ILE A 214 10.07 -24.57 -2.01
N LEU A 215 9.47 -23.39 -2.18
CA LEU A 215 8.79 -23.00 -3.43
C LEU A 215 9.71 -23.06 -4.65
N ARG A 216 10.97 -22.63 -4.49
CA ARG A 216 11.97 -22.71 -5.56
C ARG A 216 12.27 -24.15 -5.95
N THR A 217 12.44 -25.05 -4.97
CA THR A 217 12.68 -26.49 -5.21
C THR A 217 11.49 -27.15 -5.89
N ALA A 218 10.26 -26.70 -5.61
CA ALA A 218 9.04 -27.19 -6.26
C ALA A 218 8.84 -26.69 -7.72
N GLY A 219 9.74 -25.85 -8.23
CA GLY A 219 9.70 -25.33 -9.60
C GLY A 219 9.19 -23.90 -9.75
N TYR A 220 8.88 -23.19 -8.65
CA TYR A 220 8.45 -21.79 -8.66
C TYR A 220 9.65 -20.84 -8.55
N HIS A 221 10.40 -20.73 -9.64
CA HIS A 221 11.68 -20.01 -9.67
C HIS A 221 11.55 -18.49 -9.71
N LYS A 222 10.44 -17.94 -10.21
CA LYS A 222 10.23 -16.50 -10.35
C LYS A 222 9.65 -15.93 -9.06
N GLN A 223 10.51 -15.37 -8.21
CA GLN A 223 10.15 -14.82 -6.91
C GLN A 223 10.42 -13.31 -6.86
N ASN A 224 9.37 -12.52 -6.61
CA ASN A 224 9.42 -11.09 -6.45
C ASN A 224 9.07 -10.73 -4.99
N VAL A 225 10.08 -10.85 -4.13
CA VAL A 225 9.97 -10.65 -2.68
C VAL A 225 10.87 -9.48 -2.29
N PRO A 226 10.37 -8.45 -1.61
CA PRO A 226 11.19 -7.31 -1.23
C PRO A 226 12.21 -7.69 -0.15
N GLY A 227 13.29 -6.92 -0.05
CA GLY A 227 14.29 -7.09 1.03
C GLY A 227 13.73 -6.75 2.41
N ALA A 228 12.77 -5.84 2.47
CA ALA A 228 12.03 -5.46 3.66
C ALA A 228 10.60 -5.10 3.29
N ASN A 229 9.66 -5.34 4.22
CA ASN A 229 8.27 -4.95 4.04
C ASN A 229 8.14 -3.42 3.90
N PRO A 230 7.30 -2.92 2.97
CA PRO A 230 7.09 -1.49 2.84
C PRO A 230 6.46 -0.88 4.11
N PRO A 231 6.71 0.40 4.40
CA PRO A 231 6.12 1.06 5.57
C PRO A 231 4.60 0.90 5.62
N ILE A 232 4.03 0.72 6.82
CA ILE A 232 2.60 0.45 7.04
C ILE A 232 1.72 1.53 6.37
N ARG A 233 2.00 2.81 6.66
CA ARG A 233 1.28 3.96 6.07
C ARG A 233 1.31 3.94 4.55
N THR A 234 2.47 3.62 3.94
CA THR A 234 2.61 3.53 2.48
C THR A 234 1.76 2.41 1.91
N ARG A 235 1.71 1.24 2.55
CA ARG A 235 0.85 0.12 2.13
C ARG A 235 -0.62 0.49 2.19
N HIS A 236 -1.11 1.01 3.32
CA HIS A 236 -2.52 1.39 3.48
C HIS A 236 -2.94 2.45 2.46
N ASN A 237 -2.10 3.46 2.25
CA ASN A 237 -2.38 4.51 1.26
C ASN A 237 -2.40 3.97 -0.17
N THR A 238 -1.50 3.04 -0.51
CA THR A 238 -1.45 2.41 -1.82
C THR A 238 -2.69 1.58 -2.07
N VAL A 239 -3.10 0.75 -1.10
CA VAL A 239 -4.31 -0.08 -1.20
C VAL A 239 -5.56 0.79 -1.35
N ASN A 240 -5.72 1.83 -0.53
CA ASN A 240 -6.86 2.75 -0.66
C ASN A 240 -6.88 3.45 -2.04
N ALA A 241 -5.73 3.76 -2.63
CA ALA A 241 -5.67 4.39 -3.95
C ALA A 241 -5.94 3.43 -5.12
N ILE A 242 -5.66 2.13 -4.99
CA ILE A 242 -6.05 1.13 -6.00
C ILE A 242 -7.52 0.72 -5.85
N LEU A 243 -8.07 0.74 -4.63
CA LEU A 243 -9.49 0.57 -4.36
C LEU A 243 -10.28 1.71 -4.99
N LYS A 244 -9.88 2.96 -4.72
CA LYS A 244 -10.49 4.13 -5.38
C LYS A 244 -9.52 5.29 -5.43
N ASN A 245 -9.06 5.62 -6.63
CA ASN A 245 -8.23 6.81 -6.85
C ASN A 245 -9.08 8.09 -6.82
N HIS A 246 -8.44 9.26 -6.88
CA HIS A 246 -9.13 10.55 -6.86
C HIS A 246 -10.02 10.78 -8.09
N ARG A 247 -9.78 10.07 -9.21
CA ARG A 247 -10.69 10.06 -10.36
C ARG A 247 -11.92 9.18 -10.15
N GLY A 248 -12.01 8.46 -9.03
CA GLY A 248 -13.09 7.54 -8.73
C GLY A 248 -12.93 6.15 -9.34
N PHE A 249 -11.75 5.81 -9.88
CA PHE A 249 -11.54 4.55 -10.58
C PHE A 249 -10.99 3.49 -9.62
N SER A 250 -11.56 2.29 -9.70
CA SER A 250 -11.09 1.08 -9.03
C SER A 250 -10.23 0.24 -9.97
N ARG A 251 -9.13 -0.30 -9.46
CA ARG A 251 -8.17 -1.13 -10.21
C ARG A 251 -7.84 -2.43 -9.47
N VAL A 252 -8.70 -2.83 -8.56
CA VAL A 252 -8.65 -4.12 -7.89
C VAL A 252 -10.05 -4.69 -7.87
N PHE A 253 -10.18 -5.95 -8.29
CA PHE A 253 -11.43 -6.68 -8.27
C PHE A 253 -11.18 -8.07 -7.70
N ILE A 254 -12.12 -8.55 -6.89
CA ILE A 254 -11.99 -9.75 -6.09
C ILE A 254 -13.16 -10.66 -6.42
N HIS A 255 -12.87 -11.92 -6.70
CA HIS A 255 -13.92 -12.91 -6.91
C HIS A 255 -14.68 -13.15 -5.59
N PRO A 256 -16.02 -13.26 -5.61
CA PRO A 256 -16.82 -13.60 -4.42
C PRO A 256 -16.44 -14.88 -3.67
N ARG A 257 -15.60 -15.75 -4.26
CA ARG A 257 -15.13 -16.99 -3.63
C ARG A 257 -14.03 -16.72 -2.58
N CYS A 258 -13.37 -15.57 -2.67
CA CYS A 258 -12.30 -15.16 -1.76
C CYS A 258 -12.87 -14.60 -0.44
N LYS A 259 -13.57 -15.44 0.31
CA LYS A 259 -14.36 -15.05 1.48
C LYS A 259 -13.51 -14.53 2.64
N THR A 260 -12.30 -15.03 2.81
CA THR A 260 -11.41 -14.66 3.91
C THR A 260 -10.72 -13.33 3.62
N LEU A 261 -10.41 -13.06 2.35
CA LEU A 261 -9.89 -11.76 1.92
C LEU A 261 -10.91 -10.62 2.06
N ILE A 262 -12.19 -10.90 1.83
CA ILE A 262 -13.30 -9.93 1.72
C ILE A 262 -13.88 -9.53 3.08
#